data_AF-A8DS02-F1
#
_entry.id   AF-A8DS02-F1
#
_cell.length_a   1.000
_cell.length_b   1.000
_cell.length_c   1.000
_cell.angle_alpha   90.00
_cell.angle_beta   90.00
_cell.angle_gamma   90.00
#
_symmetry.space_group_name_H-M   'P 1'
#
loop_
_entity.id
_entity.type
_entity.pdbx_description
1 polymer ?
#
loop_
_entity_poly.entity_id
_entity_poly.type
_entity_poly.pdbx_seq_one_letter_code
_entity_poly.pdbx_strand_id
1 'polypeptide(L)'
;LQSRDPITINVNPYMGFPNDPRPEYNDQLIRASNVLISSLRFLRSLRSNLLEPEVYHLNPAKSDNETFRRIVSIVPNRFAWYAAFLFKAFPLDVSQYQSLFNGTRIPKHGQDELFNDPTAKHMLVIRNGHFYIFDVLDSNGHIKDPAYIHGCLHHILTDRREKVENPLAALTSLDRDSWATLRQHLVSIGNADALRFIDSAVFAMVLLDEVMNEDPIKMSHVMLHGDGTNYWFDKCMELIIAKDRVGMNFEHS
;
A
#
# COMPACT_ATOMS: atom_id res chain seq x y z
N LEU A 1 7.53 -9.30 14.20
CA LEU A 1 7.36 -10.65 13.60
C LEU A 1 7.03 -11.78 14.59
N GLN A 2 7.56 -11.82 15.82
CA GLN A 2 7.28 -12.92 16.78
C GLN A 2 5.98 -12.77 17.58
N SER A 3 5.43 -11.55 17.73
CA SER A 3 4.12 -11.38 18.37
C SER A 3 3.07 -12.23 17.66
N ARG A 4 2.20 -12.86 18.45
CA ARG A 4 1.12 -13.75 18.01
C ARG A 4 -0.25 -13.07 18.05
N ASP A 5 -0.33 -11.87 18.61
CA ASP A 5 -1.57 -11.09 18.65
C ASP A 5 -2.04 -10.74 17.23
N PRO A 6 -3.35 -10.55 17.02
CA PRO A 6 -3.87 -9.97 15.79
C PRO A 6 -3.16 -8.66 15.43
N ILE A 7 -2.85 -8.47 14.15
CA ILE A 7 -2.18 -7.22 13.69
C ILE A 7 -3.16 -6.04 13.62
N THR A 8 -4.43 -6.32 13.32
CA THR A 8 -5.51 -5.33 13.33
C THR A 8 -5.68 -4.73 14.73
N ILE A 9 -5.82 -3.40 14.82
CA ILE A 9 -5.92 -2.60 16.06
C ILE A 9 -4.65 -2.58 16.91
N ASN A 10 -4.00 -3.71 17.15
CA ASN A 10 -2.83 -3.78 18.02
C ASN A 10 -1.57 -3.15 17.40
N VAL A 11 -1.45 -3.22 16.07
CA VAL A 11 -0.21 -2.84 15.39
C VAL A 11 -0.46 -1.95 14.18
N ASN A 12 -1.37 -2.32 13.27
CA ASN A 12 -1.60 -1.59 12.03
C ASN A 12 -2.24 -0.22 12.30
N PRO A 13 -1.59 0.90 11.95
CA PRO A 13 -2.19 2.22 11.99
C PRO A 13 -2.92 2.55 10.68
N TYR A 14 -3.50 3.73 10.61
CA TYR A 14 -4.02 4.30 9.37
C TYR A 14 -3.64 5.77 9.20
N MET A 15 -3.68 6.26 7.96
CA MET A 15 -3.59 7.68 7.62
C MET A 15 -4.74 8.07 6.69
N GLY A 16 -5.46 9.15 7.01
CA GLY A 16 -6.49 9.73 6.14
C GLY A 16 -5.91 10.77 5.20
N PHE A 17 -6.38 10.79 3.95
CA PHE A 17 -6.00 11.83 2.99
C PHE A 17 -7.06 12.93 2.92
N PRO A 18 -6.64 14.21 2.82
CA PRO A 18 -7.57 15.29 2.53
C PRO A 18 -8.21 15.09 1.14
N ASN A 19 -9.40 15.65 0.97
CA ASN A 19 -10.07 15.69 -0.34
C ASN A 19 -9.29 16.56 -1.32
N ASP A 20 -9.40 16.25 -2.62
CA ASP A 20 -8.87 17.12 -3.67
C ASP A 20 -9.60 18.47 -3.56
N PRO A 21 -8.89 19.62 -3.62
CA PRO A 21 -9.50 20.95 -3.62
C PRO A 21 -10.57 21.13 -4.72
N ARG A 22 -10.49 20.35 -5.79
CA ARG A 22 -11.44 20.33 -6.90
C ARG A 22 -12.50 19.25 -6.67
N PRO A 23 -13.78 19.62 -6.46
CA PRO A 23 -14.85 18.66 -6.15
C PRO A 23 -15.00 17.53 -7.17
N GLU A 24 -14.79 17.80 -8.47
CA GLU A 24 -14.93 16.83 -9.55
C GLU A 24 -13.90 15.68 -9.50
N TYR A 25 -12.76 15.89 -8.82
CA TYR A 25 -11.73 14.86 -8.62
C TYR A 25 -12.00 13.97 -7.40
N ASN A 26 -13.02 14.28 -6.60
CA ASN A 26 -13.41 13.49 -5.43
C ASN A 26 -14.41 12.37 -5.76
N ASP A 27 -14.83 12.21 -7.01
CA ASP A 27 -15.53 11.01 -7.46
C ASP A 27 -14.69 9.76 -7.16
N GLN A 28 -15.33 8.71 -6.65
CA GLN A 28 -14.64 7.52 -6.16
C GLN A 28 -13.77 6.85 -7.24
N LEU A 29 -14.31 6.69 -8.45
CA LEU A 29 -13.61 6.02 -9.54
C LEU A 29 -12.45 6.86 -10.06
N ILE A 30 -12.68 8.16 -10.24
CA ILE A 30 -11.64 9.11 -10.67
C ILE A 30 -10.51 9.13 -9.63
N ARG A 31 -10.85 9.24 -8.35
CA ARG A 31 -9.88 9.31 -7.25
C ARG A 31 -9.10 8.00 -7.10
N ALA A 32 -9.76 6.85 -7.14
CA ALA A 32 -9.11 5.53 -7.13
C ALA A 32 -8.12 5.40 -8.28
N SER A 33 -8.51 5.80 -9.50
CA SER A 33 -7.65 5.75 -10.68
C SER A 33 -6.41 6.65 -10.51
N ASN A 34 -6.61 7.91 -10.09
CA ASN A 34 -5.53 8.88 -9.95
C ASN A 34 -4.54 8.51 -8.83
N VAL A 35 -5.04 8.06 -7.69
CA VAL A 35 -4.19 7.62 -6.57
C VAL A 35 -3.40 6.38 -6.97
N LEU A 36 -4.03 5.38 -7.61
CA LEU A 36 -3.34 4.20 -8.11
C LEU A 36 -2.21 4.56 -9.08
N ILE A 37 -2.50 5.39 -10.10
CA ILE A 37 -1.50 5.82 -11.08
C ILE A 37 -0.37 6.59 -10.40
N SER A 38 -0.68 7.43 -9.41
CA SER A 38 0.32 8.19 -8.66
C SER A 38 1.22 7.28 -7.81
N SER A 39 0.65 6.27 -7.14
CA SER A 39 1.40 5.26 -6.41
C SER A 39 2.32 4.44 -7.34
N LEU A 40 1.86 4.12 -8.55
CA LEU A 40 2.68 3.44 -9.56
C LEU A 40 3.81 4.32 -10.11
N ARG A 41 3.57 5.64 -10.24
CA ARG A 41 4.64 6.60 -10.57
C ARG A 41 5.69 6.64 -9.46
N PHE A 42 5.26 6.69 -8.20
CA PHE A 42 6.16 6.63 -7.05
C PHE A 42 6.99 5.34 -7.05
N LEU A 43 6.35 4.17 -7.24
CA LEU A 43 7.03 2.88 -7.38
C LEU A 43 8.12 2.92 -8.47
N ARG A 44 7.80 3.45 -9.66
CA ARG A 44 8.78 3.55 -10.76
C ARG A 44 9.92 4.49 -10.44
N SER A 45 9.64 5.65 -9.83
CA SER A 45 10.66 6.60 -9.40
C SER A 45 11.58 5.99 -8.35
N LEU A 46 11.02 5.24 -7.38
CA LEU A 46 11.78 4.51 -6.36
C LEU A 46 12.71 3.48 -6.99
N ARG A 47 12.18 2.61 -7.86
CA ARG A 47 12.97 1.55 -8.53
C ARG A 47 14.04 2.10 -9.47
N SER A 48 13.81 3.29 -10.03
CA SER A 48 14.75 3.96 -10.93
C SER A 48 15.76 4.84 -10.20
N ASN A 49 15.73 4.89 -8.86
CA ASN A 49 16.54 5.80 -8.03
C ASN A 49 16.39 7.28 -8.46
N LEU A 50 15.18 7.68 -8.85
CA LEU A 50 14.84 9.04 -9.26
C LEU A 50 14.16 9.85 -8.16
N LEU A 51 13.79 9.22 -7.03
CA LEU A 51 13.30 9.94 -5.86
C LEU A 51 14.42 10.75 -5.24
N GLU A 52 14.10 11.98 -4.82
CA GLU A 52 15.03 12.78 -4.04
C GLU A 52 15.35 12.05 -2.73
N PRO A 53 16.60 12.07 -2.26
CA PRO A 53 16.95 11.47 -0.98
C PRO A 53 16.16 12.11 0.16
N GLU A 54 15.70 11.29 1.10
CA GLU A 54 15.00 11.79 2.28
C GLU A 54 16.01 12.49 3.21
N VAL A 55 15.90 13.80 3.37
CA VAL A 55 16.85 14.61 4.12
C VAL A 55 16.10 15.54 5.06
N TYR A 56 16.46 15.49 6.34
CA TYR A 56 15.98 16.46 7.32
C TYR A 56 16.87 17.70 7.29
N HIS A 57 16.29 18.85 6.93
CA HIS A 57 17.00 20.13 6.85
C HIS A 57 16.71 20.99 8.08
N LEU A 58 17.72 21.32 8.90
CA LEU A 58 17.53 22.24 10.04
C LEU A 58 17.11 23.66 9.59
N ASN A 59 17.52 24.08 8.40
CA ASN A 59 17.09 25.32 7.78
C ASN A 59 16.96 25.11 6.25
N PRO A 60 15.76 24.74 5.77
CA PRO A 60 15.51 24.45 4.36
C PRO A 60 15.96 25.57 3.42
N ALA A 61 15.75 26.84 3.81
CA ALA A 61 16.16 27.99 3.00
C ALA A 61 17.68 28.05 2.71
N LYS A 62 18.50 27.39 3.53
CA LYS A 62 19.96 27.35 3.35
C LYS A 62 20.47 26.01 2.82
N SER A 63 19.76 24.91 3.05
CA SER A 63 20.26 23.58 2.75
C SER A 63 19.44 22.78 1.75
N ASP A 64 18.22 23.19 1.42
CA ASP A 64 17.46 22.63 0.30
C ASP A 64 17.47 23.61 -0.89
N ASN A 65 18.61 23.69 -1.57
CA ASN A 65 18.78 24.52 -2.76
C ASN A 65 19.66 23.84 -3.81
N GLU A 66 19.66 24.37 -5.03
CA GLU A 66 20.41 23.81 -6.16
C GLU A 66 21.91 23.70 -5.88
N THR A 67 22.49 24.66 -5.14
CA THR A 67 23.91 24.64 -4.79
C THR A 67 24.24 23.43 -3.92
N PHE A 68 23.44 23.18 -2.88
CA PHE A 68 23.55 21.98 -2.06
C PHE A 68 23.42 20.71 -2.89
N ARG A 69 22.36 20.60 -3.71
CA ARG A 69 22.09 19.42 -4.54
C ARG A 69 23.24 19.14 -5.51
N ARG A 70 23.80 20.18 -6.12
CA ARG A 70 24.94 20.08 -7.04
C ARG A 70 26.24 19.67 -6.36
N ILE A 71 26.49 20.16 -5.15
CA ILE A 71 27.69 19.78 -4.39
C ILE A 71 27.58 18.34 -3.91
N VAL A 72 26.46 17.97 -3.30
CA VAL A 72 26.29 16.62 -2.73
C VAL A 72 26.26 15.55 -3.83
N SER A 73 25.72 15.85 -5.02
CA SER A 73 25.63 14.89 -6.12
C SER A 73 26.98 14.48 -6.72
N ILE A 74 28.02 15.32 -6.60
CA ILE A 74 29.38 15.00 -7.07
C ILE A 74 30.25 14.36 -5.98
N VAL A 75 29.80 14.37 -4.72
CA VAL A 75 30.54 13.80 -3.60
C VAL A 75 30.36 12.27 -3.61
N PRO A 76 31.44 11.47 -3.49
CA PRO A 76 31.32 10.03 -3.41
C PRO A 76 30.44 9.58 -2.24
N ASN A 77 29.62 8.54 -2.41
CA ASN A 77 28.63 8.08 -1.43
C ASN A 77 29.17 7.93 0.01
N ARG A 78 30.40 7.44 0.18
CA ARG A 78 31.03 7.27 1.50
C ARG A 78 31.23 8.57 2.29
N PHE A 79 31.22 9.71 1.60
CA PHE A 79 31.40 11.05 2.16
C PHE A 79 30.14 11.93 2.04
N ALA A 80 29.13 11.49 1.30
CA ALA A 80 27.93 12.27 1.01
C ALA A 80 27.19 12.70 2.29
N TRP A 81 27.13 11.82 3.30
CA TRP A 81 26.53 12.16 4.59
C TRP A 81 27.27 13.30 5.31
N TYR A 82 28.61 13.26 5.34
CA TYR A 82 29.42 14.32 5.97
C TYR A 82 29.29 15.64 5.21
N ALA A 83 29.26 15.59 3.87
CA ALA A 83 29.01 16.78 3.06
C ALA A 83 27.65 17.39 3.39
N ALA A 84 26.59 16.58 3.48
CA ALA A 84 25.27 17.06 3.87
C ALA A 84 25.24 17.67 5.28
N PHE A 85 25.93 17.04 6.23
CA PHE A 85 26.04 17.51 7.61
C PHE A 85 26.65 18.93 7.72
N LEU A 86 27.62 19.27 6.86
CA LEU A 86 28.20 20.63 6.82
C LEU A 86 27.17 21.71 6.47
N PHE A 87 26.13 21.36 5.71
CA PHE A 87 25.00 22.23 5.41
C PHE A 87 23.87 22.13 6.44
N LYS A 88 24.09 21.45 7.58
CA LYS A 88 23.06 21.19 8.59
C LYS A 88 21.86 20.41 8.01
N ALA A 89 22.15 19.49 7.09
CA ALA A 89 21.21 18.59 6.47
C ALA A 89 21.54 17.14 6.89
N PHE A 90 20.51 16.36 7.23
CA PHE A 90 20.63 15.04 7.84
C PHE A 90 19.92 14.02 6.96
N PRO A 91 20.63 13.36 6.03
CA PRO A 91 20.07 12.26 5.25
C PRO A 91 19.57 11.14 6.16
N LEU A 92 18.39 10.61 5.85
CA LEU A 92 17.73 9.55 6.60
C LEU A 92 17.94 8.19 5.93
N ASP A 93 17.78 7.13 6.70
CA ASP A 93 17.77 5.77 6.16
C ASP A 93 16.49 5.52 5.35
N VAL A 94 16.65 4.96 4.16
CA VAL A 94 15.55 4.62 3.23
C VAL A 94 15.55 3.12 2.90
N SER A 95 16.26 2.30 3.66
CA SER A 95 16.36 0.86 3.41
C SER A 95 15.00 0.15 3.41
N GLN A 96 14.05 0.66 4.19
CA GLN A 96 12.69 0.12 4.31
C GLN A 96 11.77 0.46 3.13
N TYR A 97 12.12 1.42 2.28
CA TYR A 97 11.23 1.89 1.20
C TYR A 97 10.97 0.78 0.17
N GLN A 98 11.90 -0.17 0.04
CA GLN A 98 11.73 -1.33 -0.83
C GLN A 98 10.54 -2.22 -0.40
N SER A 99 10.17 -2.19 0.88
CA SER A 99 9.05 -2.95 1.44
C SER A 99 7.68 -2.30 1.22
N LEU A 100 7.62 -1.05 0.72
CA LEU A 100 6.35 -0.35 0.46
C LEU A 100 5.49 -1.03 -0.60
N PHE A 101 6.12 -1.81 -1.49
CA PHE A 101 5.46 -2.44 -2.62
C PHE A 101 5.82 -3.90 -2.74
N ASN A 102 4.89 -4.67 -3.31
CA ASN A 102 5.01 -6.11 -3.54
C ASN A 102 5.34 -6.92 -2.27
N GLY A 103 5.07 -6.32 -1.10
CA GLY A 103 5.34 -6.89 0.20
C GLY A 103 4.08 -7.45 0.86
N THR A 104 4.23 -8.51 1.63
CA THR A 104 3.22 -8.97 2.57
C THR A 104 3.86 -9.71 3.74
N ARG A 105 3.20 -9.71 4.89
CA ARG A 105 3.58 -10.52 6.05
C ARG A 105 2.86 -11.86 6.01
N ILE A 106 3.61 -12.94 5.78
CA ILE A 106 3.09 -14.30 5.76
C ILE A 106 3.03 -14.85 7.19
N PRO A 107 1.85 -15.29 7.68
CA PRO A 107 1.75 -15.93 8.99
C PRO A 107 2.46 -17.29 8.98
N LYS A 108 3.23 -17.56 10.03
CA LYS A 108 3.90 -18.84 10.29
C LYS A 108 3.86 -19.11 11.78
N HIS A 109 3.94 -20.37 12.20
CA HIS A 109 3.99 -20.70 13.61
C HIS A 109 5.25 -20.14 14.28
N GLY A 110 5.07 -19.49 15.43
CA GLY A 110 6.15 -18.92 16.27
C GLY A 110 6.75 -17.61 15.75
N GLN A 111 7.01 -17.47 14.45
CA GLN A 111 7.54 -16.24 13.86
C GLN A 111 7.11 -16.06 12.42
N ASP A 112 6.43 -14.95 12.14
CA ASP A 112 5.97 -14.60 10.79
C ASP A 112 7.15 -14.25 9.85
N GLU A 113 6.89 -14.32 8.56
CA GLU A 113 7.86 -14.08 7.50
C GLU A 113 7.46 -12.85 6.67
N LEU A 114 8.40 -11.94 6.42
CA LEU A 114 8.20 -10.87 5.44
C LEU A 114 8.54 -11.40 4.04
N PHE A 115 7.54 -11.39 3.17
CA PHE A 115 7.68 -11.78 1.77
C PHE A 115 7.70 -10.55 0.88
N ASN A 116 8.54 -10.55 -0.15
CA ASN A 116 8.57 -9.52 -1.18
C ASN A 116 8.85 -10.15 -2.55
N ASP A 117 8.04 -9.80 -3.57
CA ASP A 117 8.29 -10.19 -4.96
C ASP A 117 8.27 -8.97 -5.90
N PRO A 118 9.41 -8.30 -6.10
CA PRO A 118 9.46 -7.06 -6.89
C PRO A 118 9.21 -7.31 -8.39
N THR A 119 9.15 -8.56 -8.84
CA THR A 119 8.93 -8.91 -10.25
C THR A 119 7.45 -8.86 -10.64
N ALA A 120 6.54 -8.91 -9.66
CA ALA A 120 5.11 -8.86 -9.87
C ALA A 120 4.63 -7.49 -10.41
N LYS A 121 3.66 -7.56 -11.33
CA LYS A 121 3.20 -6.43 -12.16
C LYS A 121 1.71 -6.13 -11.99
N HIS A 122 1.02 -6.92 -11.18
CA HIS A 122 -0.40 -6.83 -10.92
C HIS A 122 -0.71 -6.14 -9.61
N MET A 123 -1.91 -5.60 -9.52
CA MET A 123 -2.46 -5.08 -8.27
C MET A 123 -3.55 -6.00 -7.73
N LEU A 124 -3.85 -5.86 -6.44
CA LEU A 124 -4.99 -6.46 -5.79
C LEU A 124 -6.04 -5.38 -5.53
N VAL A 125 -7.29 -5.64 -5.91
CA VAL A 125 -8.45 -4.85 -5.51
C VAL A 125 -9.41 -5.75 -4.73
N ILE A 126 -9.95 -5.26 -3.62
CA ILE A 126 -10.94 -5.95 -2.81
C ILE A 126 -12.21 -5.10 -2.75
N ARG A 127 -13.35 -5.72 -3.07
CA ARG A 127 -14.68 -5.10 -2.97
C ARG A 127 -15.72 -6.16 -2.65
N ASN A 128 -16.57 -5.90 -1.66
CA ASN A 128 -17.64 -6.80 -1.22
C ASN A 128 -17.15 -8.23 -0.88
N GLY A 129 -15.94 -8.36 -0.35
CA GLY A 129 -15.27 -9.62 -0.04
C GLY A 129 -14.68 -10.36 -1.24
N HIS A 130 -14.85 -9.84 -2.45
CA HIS A 130 -14.28 -10.42 -3.68
C HIS A 130 -12.89 -9.85 -3.96
N PHE A 131 -12.00 -10.71 -4.45
CA PHE A 131 -10.63 -10.38 -4.83
C PHE A 131 -10.55 -10.24 -6.35
N TYR A 132 -9.99 -9.13 -6.82
CA TYR A 132 -9.80 -8.85 -8.23
C TYR A 132 -8.32 -8.55 -8.48
N ILE A 133 -7.77 -9.13 -9.54
CA ILE A 133 -6.36 -8.98 -9.89
C ILE A 133 -6.27 -8.62 -11.36
N PHE A 134 -5.47 -7.59 -11.66
CA PHE A 134 -5.13 -7.23 -13.02
C PHE A 134 -3.74 -6.58 -13.07
N ASP A 135 -3.07 -6.71 -14.21
CA ASP A 135 -1.78 -6.08 -14.45
C ASP A 135 -1.90 -4.56 -14.52
N VAL A 136 -1.05 -3.87 -13.76
CA VAL A 136 -0.91 -2.41 -13.76
C VAL A 136 0.41 -1.96 -14.39
N LEU A 137 1.36 -2.88 -14.54
CA LEU A 137 2.60 -2.70 -15.29
C LEU A 137 2.64 -3.63 -16.52
N ASP A 138 3.26 -3.18 -17.60
CA ASP A 138 3.47 -3.97 -18.81
C ASP A 138 4.69 -4.90 -18.70
N SER A 139 5.00 -5.65 -19.76
CA SER A 139 6.17 -6.53 -19.82
C SER A 139 7.50 -5.81 -19.56
N ASN A 140 7.57 -4.53 -19.91
CA ASN A 140 8.75 -3.67 -19.80
C ASN A 140 8.80 -2.89 -18.47
N GLY A 141 7.78 -3.03 -17.60
CA GLY A 141 7.69 -2.30 -16.34
C GLY A 141 7.17 -0.87 -16.48
N HIS A 142 6.60 -0.51 -17.63
CA HIS A 142 5.86 0.74 -17.79
C HIS A 142 4.47 0.63 -17.17
N ILE A 143 3.94 1.75 -16.68
CA ILE A 143 2.56 1.82 -16.18
C ILE A 143 1.64 1.60 -17.38
N LYS A 144 0.63 0.73 -17.23
CA LYS A 144 -0.41 0.56 -18.24
C LYS A 144 -1.17 1.86 -18.47
N ASP A 145 -1.83 1.93 -19.63
CA ASP A 145 -2.59 3.11 -20.01
C ASP A 145 -3.61 3.51 -18.92
N PRO A 146 -3.68 4.80 -18.53
CA PRO A 146 -4.64 5.26 -17.53
C PRO A 146 -6.09 4.91 -17.83
N ALA A 147 -6.52 4.92 -19.11
CA ALA A 147 -7.89 4.56 -19.48
C ALA A 147 -8.15 3.06 -19.31
N TYR A 148 -7.13 2.21 -19.53
CA TYR A 148 -7.21 0.78 -19.21
C TYR A 148 -7.42 0.57 -17.71
N ILE A 149 -6.59 1.19 -16.87
CA ILE A 149 -6.69 1.08 -15.40
C ILE A 149 -8.06 1.57 -14.91
N HIS A 150 -8.50 2.73 -15.41
CA HIS A 150 -9.81 3.29 -15.12
C HIS A 150 -10.95 2.34 -15.53
N GLY A 151 -10.86 1.72 -16.71
CA GLY A 151 -11.82 0.73 -17.19
C GLY A 151 -11.90 -0.52 -16.29
N CYS A 152 -10.75 -1.03 -15.83
CA CYS A 152 -10.69 -2.13 -14.87
C CYS A 152 -11.36 -1.76 -13.54
N LEU A 153 -11.04 -0.61 -12.96
CA LEU A 153 -11.66 -0.15 -11.72
C LEU A 153 -13.17 0.11 -11.89
N HIS A 154 -13.59 0.66 -13.02
CA HIS A 154 -15.01 0.85 -13.35
C HIS A 154 -15.73 -0.50 -13.41
N HIS A 155 -15.13 -1.52 -14.04
CA HIS A 155 -15.70 -2.86 -14.07
C HIS A 155 -15.90 -3.44 -12.66
N ILE A 156 -14.93 -3.25 -11.75
CA ILE A 156 -15.03 -3.73 -10.35
C ILE A 156 -16.09 -2.97 -9.56
N LEU A 157 -16.18 -1.65 -9.72
CA LEU A 157 -17.21 -0.83 -9.06
C LEU A 157 -18.62 -1.11 -9.56
N THR A 158 -18.77 -1.50 -10.83
CA THR A 158 -20.06 -1.84 -11.43
C THR A 158 -20.46 -3.30 -11.27
N ASP A 159 -19.58 -4.13 -10.70
CA ASP A 159 -19.89 -5.52 -10.36
C ASP A 159 -21.06 -5.58 -9.36
N ARG A 160 -22.07 -6.38 -9.68
CA ARG A 160 -23.32 -6.53 -8.93
C ARG A 160 -23.41 -7.83 -8.15
N ARG A 161 -22.34 -8.62 -8.08
CA ARG A 161 -22.31 -9.82 -7.23
C ARG A 161 -22.60 -9.42 -5.78
N GLU A 162 -23.38 -10.26 -5.11
CA GLU A 162 -23.66 -10.08 -3.69
C GLU A 162 -22.37 -10.19 -2.87
N LYS A 163 -22.39 -9.59 -1.67
CA LYS A 163 -21.28 -9.69 -0.73
C LYS A 163 -20.99 -11.15 -0.41
N VAL A 164 -19.71 -11.51 -0.36
CA VAL A 164 -19.30 -12.87 0.02
C VAL A 164 -19.76 -13.17 1.44
N GLU A 165 -20.50 -14.26 1.63
CA GLU A 165 -21.02 -14.67 2.94
C GLU A 165 -19.90 -14.98 3.94
N ASN A 166 -18.83 -15.65 3.46
CA ASN A 166 -17.67 -16.05 4.25
C ASN A 166 -16.39 -15.38 3.68
N PRO A 167 -16.13 -14.10 3.99
CA PRO A 167 -15.05 -13.35 3.38
C PRO A 167 -13.68 -13.82 3.87
N LEU A 168 -12.83 -14.24 2.93
CA LEU A 168 -11.48 -14.76 3.22
C LEU A 168 -10.58 -13.73 3.94
N ALA A 169 -10.76 -12.45 3.62
CA ALA A 169 -10.03 -11.32 4.18
C ALA A 169 -10.08 -11.29 5.72
N ALA A 170 -11.19 -11.70 6.33
CA ALA A 170 -11.38 -11.72 7.78
C ALA A 170 -10.38 -12.65 8.50
N LEU A 171 -9.78 -13.62 7.80
CA LEU A 171 -8.78 -14.50 8.40
C LEU A 171 -7.48 -13.75 8.74
N THR A 172 -7.18 -12.65 8.06
CA THR A 172 -5.98 -11.84 8.32
C THR A 172 -6.03 -11.07 9.64
N SER A 173 -7.22 -10.93 10.25
CA SER A 173 -7.41 -10.32 11.56
C SER A 173 -7.40 -11.31 12.73
N LEU A 174 -7.15 -12.59 12.48
CA LEU A 174 -6.99 -13.58 13.54
C LEU A 174 -5.62 -13.43 14.23
N ASP A 175 -5.46 -14.12 15.37
CA ASP A 175 -4.15 -14.33 15.95
C ASP A 175 -3.25 -15.11 14.96
N ARG A 176 -1.95 -14.86 15.04
CA ARG A 176 -1.01 -15.24 13.97
C ARG A 176 -0.87 -16.75 13.81
N ASP A 177 -1.00 -17.52 14.90
CA ASP A 177 -0.88 -18.98 14.85
C ASP A 177 -2.15 -19.64 14.30
N SER A 178 -3.36 -19.15 14.64
CA SER A 178 -4.58 -19.63 13.97
C SER A 178 -4.58 -19.27 12.49
N TRP A 179 -4.17 -18.05 12.14
CA TRP A 179 -4.07 -17.67 10.74
C TRP A 179 -3.02 -18.50 10.00
N ALA A 180 -1.86 -18.78 10.60
CA ALA A 180 -0.85 -19.67 10.02
C ALA A 180 -1.42 -21.06 9.71
N THR A 181 -2.19 -21.63 10.64
CA THR A 181 -2.84 -22.94 10.48
C THR A 181 -3.83 -22.93 9.33
N LEU A 182 -4.73 -21.95 9.29
CA LEU A 182 -5.76 -21.84 8.25
C LEU A 182 -5.16 -21.54 6.89
N ARG A 183 -4.13 -20.69 6.81
CA ARG A 183 -3.42 -20.42 5.57
C ARG A 183 -2.72 -21.67 5.03
N GLN A 184 -2.10 -22.47 5.89
CA GLN A 184 -1.53 -23.75 5.48
C GLN A 184 -2.62 -24.71 4.99
N HIS A 185 -3.78 -24.73 5.63
CA HIS A 185 -4.92 -25.52 5.15
C HIS A 185 -5.38 -25.05 3.76
N LEU A 186 -5.54 -23.74 3.52
CA LEU A 186 -5.89 -23.18 2.21
C LEU A 186 -4.90 -23.61 1.10
N VAL A 187 -3.61 -23.62 1.41
CA VAL A 187 -2.57 -24.13 0.51
C VAL A 187 -2.76 -25.62 0.24
N SER A 188 -3.01 -26.42 1.28
CA SER A 188 -3.19 -27.88 1.16
C SER A 188 -4.38 -28.30 0.29
N ILE A 189 -5.43 -27.47 0.20
CA ILE A 189 -6.60 -27.71 -0.65
C ILE A 189 -6.50 -27.05 -2.04
N GLY A 190 -5.32 -26.54 -2.42
CA GLY A 190 -5.03 -26.09 -3.78
C GLY A 190 -5.05 -24.57 -4.03
N ASN A 191 -5.14 -23.71 -2.99
CA ASN A 191 -5.19 -22.26 -3.18
C ASN A 191 -3.80 -21.57 -3.18
N ALA A 192 -2.73 -22.33 -3.36
CA ALA A 192 -1.36 -21.80 -3.29
C ALA A 192 -1.12 -20.66 -4.30
N ASP A 193 -1.55 -20.85 -5.55
CA ASP A 193 -1.35 -19.85 -6.61
C ASP A 193 -2.18 -18.59 -6.38
N ALA A 194 -3.43 -18.74 -5.94
CA ALA A 194 -4.31 -17.61 -5.62
C ALA A 194 -3.74 -16.76 -4.48
N LEU A 195 -3.26 -17.40 -3.40
CA LEU A 195 -2.58 -16.71 -2.30
C LEU A 195 -1.30 -16.02 -2.79
N ARG A 196 -0.53 -16.66 -3.66
CA ARG A 196 0.68 -16.05 -4.23
C ARG A 196 0.37 -14.78 -5.03
N PHE A 197 -0.72 -14.74 -5.79
CA PHE A 197 -1.13 -13.50 -6.47
C PHE A 197 -1.49 -12.39 -5.48
N ILE A 198 -2.17 -12.71 -4.38
CA ILE A 198 -2.48 -11.75 -3.32
C ILE A 198 -1.17 -11.24 -2.66
N ASP A 199 -0.29 -12.16 -2.28
CA ASP A 199 0.97 -11.86 -1.59
C ASP A 199 1.90 -10.95 -2.41
N SER A 200 2.01 -11.22 -3.72
CA SER A 200 2.95 -10.55 -4.62
C SER A 200 2.43 -9.26 -5.24
N ALA A 201 1.12 -8.98 -5.16
CA ALA A 201 0.53 -7.78 -5.75
C ALA A 201 1.25 -6.48 -5.31
N VAL A 202 1.31 -5.47 -6.17
CA VAL A 202 2.05 -4.22 -5.92
C VAL A 202 1.63 -3.56 -4.59
N PHE A 203 0.33 -3.48 -4.32
CA PHE A 203 -0.30 -3.21 -3.03
C PHE A 203 -1.79 -3.61 -3.14
N ALA A 204 -2.57 -3.47 -2.06
CA ALA A 204 -4.01 -3.72 -2.10
C ALA A 204 -4.81 -2.40 -2.18
N MET A 205 -5.90 -2.40 -2.93
CA MET A 205 -6.88 -1.32 -2.96
C MET A 205 -8.23 -1.83 -2.48
N VAL A 206 -8.80 -1.17 -1.49
CA VAL A 206 -10.11 -1.49 -0.95
C VAL A 206 -11.12 -0.49 -1.49
N LEU A 207 -12.14 -0.97 -2.21
CA LEU A 207 -13.22 -0.14 -2.74
C LEU A 207 -14.48 -0.34 -1.89
N LEU A 208 -14.95 0.77 -1.32
CA LEU A 208 -16.01 0.81 -0.31
C LEU A 208 -17.22 1.57 -0.83
N ASP A 209 -18.42 1.05 -0.63
CA ASP A 209 -19.67 1.74 -1.01
C ASP A 209 -20.14 2.73 0.08
N GLU A 210 -19.43 2.77 1.21
CA GLU A 210 -19.68 3.60 2.37
C GLU A 210 -19.43 5.09 2.10
N VAL A 211 -20.29 5.93 2.69
CA VAL A 211 -20.13 7.39 2.76
C VAL A 211 -19.87 7.78 4.22
N MET A 212 -18.81 8.56 4.48
CA MET A 212 -18.42 8.94 5.84
C MET A 212 -19.16 10.18 6.35
N ASN A 213 -19.62 11.07 5.46
CA ASN A 213 -20.37 12.30 5.82
C ASN A 213 -19.65 13.16 6.86
N GLU A 214 -18.33 13.25 6.75
CA GLU A 214 -17.46 14.02 7.65
C GLU A 214 -17.45 13.55 9.12
N ASP A 215 -18.01 12.38 9.44
CA ASP A 215 -17.93 11.79 10.77
C ASP A 215 -16.51 11.25 11.03
N PRO A 216 -15.73 11.87 11.93
CA PRO A 216 -14.35 11.47 12.19
C PRO A 216 -14.24 10.11 12.90
N ILE A 217 -15.26 9.73 13.69
CA ILE A 217 -15.29 8.45 14.42
C ILE A 217 -15.55 7.34 13.40
N LYS A 218 -16.57 7.50 12.57
CA LYS A 218 -16.87 6.55 11.49
C LYS A 218 -15.69 6.39 10.54
N MET A 219 -15.07 7.50 10.12
CA MET A 219 -13.87 7.48 9.30
C MET A 219 -12.73 6.70 9.99
N SER A 220 -12.49 6.94 11.28
CA SER A 220 -11.45 6.22 12.03
C SER A 220 -11.70 4.71 12.07
N HIS A 221 -12.93 4.27 12.37
CA HIS A 221 -13.28 2.85 12.37
C HIS A 221 -13.09 2.21 11.00
N VAL A 222 -13.58 2.86 9.93
CA VAL A 222 -13.47 2.32 8.57
C VAL A 222 -12.01 2.22 8.12
N MET A 223 -11.21 3.25 8.35
CA MET A 223 -9.81 3.26 7.89
C MET A 223 -8.88 2.38 8.74
N LEU A 224 -9.21 2.16 10.01
CA LEU A 224 -8.39 1.37 10.93
C LEU A 224 -8.65 -0.14 10.83
N HIS A 225 -9.91 -0.56 10.78
CA HIS A 225 -10.27 -1.99 10.83
C HIS A 225 -11.49 -2.38 9.99
N GLY A 226 -12.35 -1.41 9.63
CA GLY A 226 -13.59 -1.65 8.91
C GLY A 226 -14.44 -2.76 9.54
N ASP A 227 -15.08 -3.57 8.71
CA ASP A 227 -15.84 -4.75 9.11
C ASP A 227 -15.04 -6.07 8.97
N GLY A 228 -13.74 -5.98 8.63
CA GLY A 228 -12.87 -7.12 8.38
C GLY A 228 -13.13 -7.88 7.07
N THR A 229 -14.13 -7.50 6.27
CA THR A 229 -14.54 -8.28 5.08
C THR A 229 -13.79 -7.91 3.81
N ASN A 230 -13.22 -6.70 3.76
CA ASN A 230 -12.59 -6.14 2.56
C ASN A 230 -11.09 -5.83 2.70
N TYR A 231 -10.47 -6.20 3.82
CA TYR A 231 -9.12 -5.77 4.18
C TYR A 231 -8.18 -6.96 4.25
N TRP A 232 -7.05 -6.89 3.55
CA TRP A 232 -5.97 -7.84 3.64
C TRP A 232 -4.85 -7.27 4.51
N PHE A 233 -5.05 -7.32 5.83
CA PHE A 233 -4.20 -6.62 6.80
C PHE A 233 -2.73 -7.03 6.77
N ASP A 234 -2.42 -8.20 6.21
CA ASP A 234 -1.05 -8.69 6.00
C ASP A 234 -0.31 -7.94 4.88
N LYS A 235 -0.99 -7.15 4.05
CA LYS A 235 -0.37 -6.45 2.94
C LYS A 235 0.49 -5.30 3.46
N CYS A 236 1.64 -5.05 2.81
CA CYS A 236 2.51 -3.91 3.14
C CYS A 236 1.74 -2.59 3.21
N MET A 237 0.77 -2.40 2.32
CA MET A 237 -0.06 -1.20 2.24
C MET A 237 -1.40 -1.52 1.59
N GLU A 238 -2.45 -0.90 2.11
CA GLU A 238 -3.81 -0.93 1.57
C GLU A 238 -4.34 0.49 1.39
N LEU A 239 -4.70 0.86 0.17
CA LEU A 239 -5.37 2.13 -0.11
C LEU A 239 -6.88 1.94 -0.07
N ILE A 240 -7.54 2.64 0.85
CA ILE A 240 -8.97 2.51 1.10
C ILE A 240 -9.70 3.68 0.44
N ILE A 241 -10.57 3.38 -0.52
CA ILE A 241 -11.32 4.35 -1.31
C ILE A 241 -12.81 4.19 -1.01
N ALA A 242 -13.31 5.00 -0.09
CA ALA A 242 -14.74 5.18 0.16
C ALA A 242 -15.35 6.17 -0.85
N LYS A 243 -16.67 6.33 -0.83
CA LYS A 243 -17.35 7.23 -1.77
C LYS A 243 -16.95 8.69 -1.65
N ASP A 244 -16.58 9.13 -0.44
CA ASP A 244 -16.30 10.54 -0.14
C ASP A 244 -14.95 10.76 0.57
N ARG A 245 -14.19 9.69 0.85
CA ARG A 245 -12.93 9.73 1.62
C ARG A 245 -11.93 8.71 1.10
N VAL A 246 -10.64 9.02 1.28
CA VAL A 246 -9.54 8.12 0.98
C VAL A 246 -8.62 8.02 2.19
N GLY A 247 -8.15 6.82 2.48
CA GLY A 247 -7.20 6.54 3.53
C GLY A 247 -6.23 5.46 3.13
N MET A 248 -5.30 5.18 4.02
CA MET A 248 -4.31 4.13 3.89
C MET A 248 -4.18 3.38 5.20
N ASN A 249 -4.25 2.07 5.14
CA ASN A 249 -3.86 1.15 6.22
C ASN A 249 -2.53 0.50 5.81
N PHE A 250 -1.64 0.22 6.76
CA PHE A 250 -0.38 -0.43 6.44
C PHE A 250 0.10 -1.32 7.57
N GLU A 251 0.81 -2.38 7.21
CA GLU A 251 1.43 -3.29 8.16
C GLU A 251 2.71 -2.65 8.74
N HIS A 252 2.95 -2.82 10.04
CA HIS A 252 3.98 -2.06 10.76
C HIS A 252 5.34 -2.79 10.86
N SER A 253 5.41 -4.10 10.61
CA SER A 253 6.51 -4.95 11.10
C SER A 253 7.77 -5.02 10.25
#